data_AF-A5L4Z4-F1
#
_entry.id   AF-A5L4Z4-F1
#
_cell.length_a   1.000
_cell.length_b   1.000
_cell.length_c   1.000
_cell.angle_alpha   90.00
_cell.angle_beta   90.00
_cell.angle_gamma   90.00
#
_symmetry.space_group_name_H-M   'P 1'
#
loop_
_entity.id
_entity.type
_entity.pdbx_description
1 polymer ?
#
loop_
_entity_poly.entity_id
_entity_poly.type
_entity_poly.pdbx_seq_one_letter_code
_entity_poly.pdbx_strand_id
1 'polypeptide(L)' 'NRDNVSREQVASILKSQASREQRLAVADDVIKNHTKNQELLPQITDLHKKYLAISTVDGSE' A
#
# COMPACT_ATOMS: atom_id res chain seq x y z
N ASN A 1 -7.56 -17.86 10.29
CA ASN A 1 -6.40 -17.03 10.66
C ASN A 1 -5.28 -17.38 9.68
N ARG A 2 -4.59 -16.41 9.07
CA ARG A 2 -3.63 -16.68 7.98
C ARG A 2 -2.47 -17.56 8.46
N ASP A 3 -1.83 -17.17 9.56
CA ASP A 3 -0.59 -17.81 10.04
C ASP A 3 -0.80 -18.56 11.37
N ASN A 4 -2.03 -18.54 11.93
CA ASN A 4 -2.40 -19.20 13.19
C ASN A 4 -1.50 -18.87 14.41
N VAL A 5 -1.00 -17.62 14.49
CA VAL A 5 -0.15 -17.14 15.59
C VAL A 5 -0.94 -16.33 16.64
N SER A 6 -0.34 -16.13 17.81
CA SER A 6 -0.92 -15.34 18.89
C SER A 6 -0.89 -13.83 18.60
N ARG A 7 -1.71 -13.05 19.32
CA ARG A 7 -1.73 -11.58 19.18
C ARG A 7 -0.41 -10.94 19.62
N GLU A 8 0.22 -11.51 20.64
CA GLU A 8 1.50 -11.06 21.19
C GLU A 8 2.63 -11.24 20.17
N GLN A 9 2.59 -12.36 19.43
CA GLN A 9 3.54 -12.58 18.34
C GLN A 9 3.33 -11.58 17.20
N VAL A 10 2.08 -11.31 16.80
CA VAL A 10 1.77 -10.27 15.80
C VAL A 10 2.27 -8.89 16.26
N ALA A 11 2.00 -8.52 17.51
CA ALA A 11 2.46 -7.24 18.07
C ALA A 11 4.00 -7.12 18.08
N SER A 12 4.70 -8.22 18.36
CA SER A 12 6.16 -8.26 18.33
C SER A 12 6.72 -8.09 16.92
N ILE A 13 6.09 -8.73 15.93
CA ILE A 13 6.45 -8.57 14.51
C ILE A 13 6.17 -7.13 14.04
N LEU A 14 5.04 -6.52 14.45
CA LEU A 14 4.75 -5.14 14.10
C LEU A 14 5.79 -4.15 14.67
N LYS A 15 6.31 -4.42 15.88
CA LYS A 15 7.36 -3.60 16.51
C LYS A 15 8.72 -3.68 15.83
N SER A 16 9.02 -4.77 15.09
CA SER A 16 10.28 -4.90 14.35
C SER A 16 10.24 -4.26 12.96
N GLN A 17 9.04 -3.87 12.49
CA GLN A 17 8.86 -3.17 11.22
C GLN A 17 8.97 -1.65 11.41
N ALA A 18 9.19 -0.92 10.31
CA ALA A 18 9.05 0.54 10.32
C ALA A 18 7.66 0.96 10.81
N SER A 19 7.55 2.12 11.45
CA SER A 19 6.26 2.65 11.91
C SER A 19 5.36 3.03 10.73
N ARG A 20 4.07 3.22 10.99
CA ARG A 20 3.12 3.69 9.98
C ARG A 20 3.53 5.07 9.48
N GLU A 21 3.90 5.95 10.40
CA GLU A 21 4.31 7.33 10.15
C GLU A 21 5.58 7.36 9.30
N GLN A 22 6.56 6.49 9.60
CA GLN A 22 7.79 6.37 8.81
C GLN A 22 7.50 5.94 7.37
N ARG A 23 6.60 4.97 7.16
CA ARG A 23 6.21 4.55 5.80
C ARG A 23 5.43 5.63 5.05
N LEU A 24 4.57 6.38 5.74
CA LEU A 24 3.80 7.47 5.14
C LEU A 24 4.70 8.66 4.74
N ALA A 25 5.74 8.93 5.53
CA ALA A 25 6.67 10.04 5.27
C ALA A 25 7.45 9.89 3.96
N VAL A 26 7.59 8.67 3.43
CA VAL A 26 8.38 8.37 2.23
C VAL A 26 7.54 7.92 1.03
N ALA A 27 6.21 7.86 1.16
CA ALA A 27 5.33 7.33 0.13
C ALA A 27 4.80 8.45 -0.78
N ASP A 28 4.90 8.27 -2.10
CA ASP A 28 4.28 9.17 -3.09
C ASP A 28 2.76 9.00 -3.15
N ASP A 29 2.28 7.77 -3.05
CA ASP A 29 0.87 7.40 -3.12
C ASP A 29 0.53 6.31 -2.08
N VAL A 30 -0.67 6.36 -1.50
CA VAL A 30 -1.10 5.43 -0.44
C VAL A 30 -2.52 4.93 -0.69
N ILE A 31 -2.71 3.61 -0.71
CA ILE A 31 -4.02 2.95 -0.81
C ILE A 31 -4.54 2.56 0.58
N LYS A 32 -5.78 2.94 0.91
CA LYS A 32 -6.42 2.54 2.17
C LYS A 32 -7.06 1.15 2.06
N ASN A 33 -6.34 0.11 2.46
CA ASN A 33 -6.79 -1.29 2.42
C ASN A 33 -7.52 -1.79 3.69
N HIS A 34 -8.27 -0.93 4.38
CA HIS A 34 -9.07 -1.32 5.54
C HIS A 34 -10.54 -1.51 5.14
N THR A 35 -10.76 -2.16 4.00
CA THR A 35 -12.08 -2.33 3.39
C THR A 35 -12.16 -3.66 2.63
N LYS A 36 -13.31 -3.97 2.04
CA LYS A 36 -13.51 -5.09 1.12
C LYS A 36 -12.77 -4.82 -0.18
N ASN A 37 -12.25 -5.88 -0.80
CA ASN A 37 -11.50 -5.79 -2.06
C ASN A 37 -12.22 -5.00 -3.17
N GLN A 38 -13.54 -5.09 -3.25
CA GLN A 38 -14.34 -4.39 -4.26
C GLN A 38 -14.25 -2.85 -4.14
N GLU A 39 -14.10 -2.34 -2.92
CA GLU A 39 -13.99 -0.90 -2.63
C GLU A 39 -12.60 -0.35 -2.95
N LEU A 40 -11.63 -1.21 -3.27
CA LEU A 40 -10.28 -0.82 -3.69
C LEU A 40 -10.22 -0.52 -5.19
N LEU A 41 -11.11 -1.09 -5.99
CA LEU A 41 -11.05 -1.00 -7.46
C LEU A 41 -10.99 0.46 -7.97
N PRO A 42 -11.75 1.42 -7.42
CA PRO A 42 -11.63 2.82 -7.83
C PRO A 42 -10.22 3.39 -7.56
N GLN A 43 -9.71 3.23 -6.33
CA GLN A 43 -8.37 3.73 -5.94
C GLN A 43 -7.25 3.12 -6.80
N ILE A 44 -7.34 1.81 -7.09
CA ILE A 44 -6.37 1.11 -7.93
C ILE A 44 -6.44 1.61 -9.38
N THR A 45 -7.65 1.80 -9.91
CA THR A 45 -7.84 2.25 -11.30
C THR A 45 -7.27 3.65 -11.52
N ASP A 46 -7.45 4.56 -10.55
CA ASP A 46 -6.94 5.92 -10.64
C ASP A 46 -5.40 5.95 -10.60
N LEU A 47 -4.78 5.19 -9.69
CA LEU A 47 -3.32 5.08 -9.63
C LEU A 47 -2.75 4.39 -10.88
N HIS A 48 -3.43 3.39 -11.41
CA HIS A 48 -3.02 2.74 -12.66
C HIS A 48 -2.97 3.74 -13.82
N LYS A 49 -4.00 4.57 -14.00
CA LYS A 49 -4.01 5.62 -15.05
C LYS A 49 -2.90 6.64 -14.84
N LYS A 50 -2.67 7.07 -13.59
CA LYS A 50 -1.57 7.99 -13.22
C LYS A 50 -0.22 7.40 -13.64
N TYR A 51 0.05 6.15 -13.29
CA TYR A 51 1.34 5.52 -13.60
C TYR A 51 1.50 5.23 -15.08
N LEU A 52 0.44 4.84 -15.81
CA LEU A 52 0.49 4.76 -17.27
C LEU A 52 0.91 6.09 -17.89
N ALA A 53 0.29 7.20 -17.47
CA ALA A 53 0.61 8.53 -17.98
C ALA A 53 2.09 8.90 -17.71
N ILE A 54 2.58 8.67 -16.48
CA ILE A 54 3.97 8.93 -16.12
C ILE A 54 4.92 8.09 -16.98
N SER A 55 4.65 6.80 -17.12
CA SER A 55 5.50 5.90 -17.92
C SER A 55 5.49 6.21 -19.42
N THR A 56 4.40 6.81 -19.95
CA THR A 56 4.34 7.22 -21.36
C THR A 56 5.06 8.54 -21.66
N VAL A 57 5.26 9.39 -20.64
CA VAL A 57 5.98 10.66 -20.78
C VAL A 57 7.50 10.45 -20.77
N ASP A 58 7.98 9.37 -20.16
CA ASP A 58 9.41 9.04 -20.00
C ASP A 58 10.02 8.29 -21.21
N GLY A 59 9.22 8.00 -22.24
CA GLY A 59 9.62 7.24 -23.45
C GLY A 59 9.63 8.05 -24.75
N SER A 60 9.41 9.37 -24.66
CA SER A 60 9.47 10.30 -25.79
C SER A 60 10.72 11.18 -25.68
N GLU A 61 11.89 10.58 -25.90
CA GLU A 61 13.13 11.26 -26.32
C GLU A 61 13.58 10.70 -27.67
#